data_AF-A0A8T4E062-F1
#
_entry.id   AF-A0A8T4E062-F1
#
_cell.length_a   1.000
_cell.length_b   1.000
_cell.length_c   1.000
_cell.angle_alpha   90.00
_cell.angle_beta   90.00
_cell.angle_gamma   90.00
#
_symmetry.space_group_name_H-M   'P 1'
#
loop_
_entity.id
_entity.type
_entity.pdbx_description
1 polymer ?
#
loop_
_entity_poly.entity_id
_entity_poly.type
_entity_poly.pdbx_seq_one_letter_code
_entity_poly.pdbx_strand_id
1 'polypeptide(L)'
;MGEDDKGGDLGKLIKVILTATQGKKKPSYSYQQSSGGFGGRRAITFIAVIVIAVVGFSLANSWTGNMIYTGGLETRVNDLGKSLQDLQSKVASLTSEIEVKNTELANEREKSGNLETDLVNTKNNLIDCTDREDRLKNDFNTCSGEVMNLTDDIETKMNNYRSLVRNTVRGVCCSVSDILSKKTRSFDVEGNEIFCADEGDHEVNCGTGETNY
;
A
#
# COMPACT_ATOMS: atom_id res chain seq x y z
N MET A 1 -32.46 10.76 -28.15
CA MET A 1 -33.61 11.43 -27.48
C MET A 1 -33.01 12.17 -26.31
N GLY A 2 -32.87 13.49 -26.23
CA GLY A 2 -33.19 14.64 -27.06
C GLY A 2 -32.69 15.89 -26.31
N GLU A 3 -32.57 17.02 -27.02
CA GLU A 3 -32.54 18.41 -26.51
C GLU A 3 -31.26 18.85 -25.73
N ASP A 4 -30.62 19.99 -25.96
CA ASP A 4 -30.89 21.14 -26.83
C ASP A 4 -29.61 21.94 -27.14
N ASP A 5 -29.47 22.31 -28.41
CA ASP A 5 -28.49 23.22 -28.98
C ASP A 5 -28.92 24.69 -28.78
N LYS A 6 -28.15 25.49 -28.03
CA LYS A 6 -28.22 26.96 -28.06
C LYS A 6 -26.83 27.58 -27.90
N GLY A 7 -26.16 27.83 -29.01
CA GLY A 7 -24.85 28.49 -29.05
C GLY A 7 -24.63 29.31 -30.31
N GLY A 8 -25.66 29.98 -30.83
CA GLY A 8 -25.55 30.83 -32.02
C GLY A 8 -25.89 32.28 -31.73
N ASP A 9 -24.92 33.12 -31.35
CA ASP A 9 -24.97 34.57 -31.66
C ASP A 9 -23.66 35.38 -31.46
N LEU A 10 -22.47 34.77 -31.57
CA LEU A 10 -21.20 35.53 -31.50
C LEU A 10 -20.56 35.81 -32.87
N GLY A 11 -21.01 35.12 -33.93
CA GLY A 11 -20.47 35.27 -35.29
C GLY A 11 -21.06 36.43 -36.11
N LYS A 12 -22.21 37.00 -35.72
CA LYS A 12 -22.87 38.08 -36.48
C LYS A 12 -22.41 39.49 -36.07
N LEU A 13 -21.90 39.66 -34.86
CA LEU A 13 -21.40 40.94 -34.34
C LEU A 13 -20.04 41.37 -34.92
N ILE A 14 -19.22 40.42 -35.39
CA ILE A 14 -17.88 40.72 -35.94
C ILE A 14 -17.95 41.19 -37.41
N LYS A 15 -19.05 40.91 -38.14
CA LYS A 15 -19.19 41.33 -39.55
C LYS A 15 -19.68 42.77 -39.74
N VAL A 16 -20.20 43.42 -38.69
CA VAL A 16 -20.73 44.80 -38.78
C VAL A 16 -19.65 45.86 -38.54
N ILE A 17 -18.55 45.52 -37.85
CA ILE A 17 -17.50 46.50 -37.48
C ILE A 17 -16.41 46.64 -38.57
N LEU A 18 -16.34 45.73 -39.54
CA LEU A 18 -15.31 45.71 -40.59
C LEU A 18 -15.70 46.35 -41.93
N THR A 19 -16.85 47.04 -42.04
CA THR A 19 -17.32 47.66 -43.30
C THR A 19 -17.63 49.16 -43.19
N ALA A 20 -16.91 49.88 -42.33
CA ALA A 20 -17.07 51.34 -42.18
C ALA A 20 -15.78 52.16 -42.30
N THR A 21 -14.71 51.60 -42.88
CA THR A 21 -13.41 52.29 -43.02
C THR A 21 -12.81 52.19 -44.42
N GLN A 22 -13.59 52.32 -45.49
CA GLN A 22 -13.02 52.65 -46.80
C GLN A 22 -13.91 53.60 -47.60
N GLY A 23 -13.37 54.79 -47.88
CA GLY A 23 -13.81 55.62 -49.01
C GLY A 23 -14.42 56.97 -48.65
N LYS A 24 -13.59 57.96 -48.29
CA LYS A 24 -13.86 59.37 -48.64
C LYS A 24 -12.61 60.06 -49.18
N LYS A 25 -12.79 60.58 -50.39
CA LYS A 25 -11.82 61.22 -51.28
C LYS A 25 -11.13 62.43 -50.63
N LYS A 26 -9.85 62.62 -50.93
CA LYS A 26 -9.11 63.87 -50.69
C LYS A 26 -9.70 64.99 -51.57
N PRO A 27 -10.06 66.17 -51.04
CA PRO A 27 -10.19 67.36 -51.87
C PRO A 27 -8.80 67.91 -52.20
N SER A 28 -8.53 68.08 -53.49
CA SER A 28 -7.38 68.83 -54.01
C SER A 28 -7.64 70.31 -53.81
N TYR A 29 -6.81 70.99 -53.01
CA TYR A 29 -6.82 72.44 -52.92
C TYR A 29 -5.75 73.00 -53.85
N SER A 30 -6.18 73.58 -54.97
CA SER A 30 -5.34 74.39 -55.86
C SER A 30 -5.17 75.79 -55.25
N TYR A 31 -3.94 76.19 -54.97
CA TYR A 31 -3.59 77.56 -54.59
C TYR A 31 -3.39 78.37 -55.87
N GLN A 32 -4.32 79.28 -56.19
CA GLN A 32 -4.10 80.33 -57.18
C GLN A 32 -3.47 81.54 -56.49
N GLN A 33 -2.23 81.86 -56.86
CA GLN A 33 -1.58 83.13 -56.56
C GLN A 33 -2.30 84.26 -57.33
N SER A 34 -2.77 85.28 -56.61
CA SER A 34 -3.13 86.56 -57.19
C SER A 34 -2.50 87.68 -56.35
N SER A 35 -1.65 88.44 -57.03
CA SER A 35 -0.85 89.55 -56.52
C SER A 35 -1.63 90.87 -56.53
N GLY A 36 -1.47 91.67 -55.47
CA GLY A 36 -1.60 93.13 -55.53
C GLY A 36 -2.60 93.76 -54.56
N GLY A 37 -2.16 94.78 -53.82
CA GLY A 37 -3.04 95.82 -53.26
C GLY A 37 -3.06 95.94 -51.74
N PHE A 38 -2.46 97.01 -51.24
CA PHE A 38 -2.34 97.44 -49.84
C PHE A 38 -3.70 97.81 -49.18
N GLY A 39 -3.85 97.54 -47.88
CA GLY A 39 -4.80 98.24 -47.00
C GLY A 39 -5.73 97.36 -46.15
N GLY A 40 -5.56 97.36 -44.83
CA GLY A 40 -6.58 97.00 -43.83
C GLY A 40 -6.91 95.51 -43.57
N ARG A 41 -6.71 94.60 -44.53
CA ARG A 41 -7.15 93.18 -44.40
C ARG A 41 -6.19 92.24 -43.68
N ARG A 42 -4.95 92.67 -43.41
CA ARG A 42 -3.90 91.82 -42.79
C ARG A 42 -4.19 91.51 -41.31
N ALA A 43 -4.79 92.42 -40.55
CA ALA A 43 -5.12 92.15 -39.15
C ALA A 43 -6.15 91.00 -39.02
N ILE A 44 -7.17 90.98 -39.87
CA ILE A 44 -8.24 89.97 -39.83
C ILE A 44 -7.74 88.60 -40.31
N THR A 45 -6.83 88.55 -41.29
CA THR A 45 -6.23 87.29 -41.75
C THR A 45 -5.24 86.71 -40.75
N PHE A 46 -4.43 87.55 -40.08
CA PHE A 46 -3.57 87.09 -38.99
C PHE A 46 -4.37 86.57 -37.79
N ILE A 47 -5.47 87.25 -37.41
CA ILE A 47 -6.36 86.79 -36.34
C ILE A 47 -7.04 85.47 -36.73
N ALA A 48 -7.52 85.31 -37.98
CA ALA A 48 -8.12 84.06 -38.45
C ALA A 48 -7.13 82.88 -38.44
N VAL A 49 -5.88 83.10 -38.83
CA VAL A 49 -4.82 82.07 -38.78
C VAL A 49 -4.48 81.70 -37.34
N ILE A 50 -4.44 82.67 -36.43
CA ILE A 50 -4.20 82.42 -34.99
C ILE A 50 -5.39 81.66 -34.39
N VAL A 51 -6.64 82.02 -34.70
CA VAL A 51 -7.83 81.31 -34.20
C VAL A 51 -7.88 79.88 -34.75
N ILE A 52 -7.57 79.65 -36.02
CA ILE A 52 -7.50 78.30 -36.60
C ILE A 52 -6.33 77.49 -35.99
N ALA A 53 -5.19 78.12 -35.72
CA ALA A 53 -4.06 77.47 -35.07
C ALA A 53 -4.37 77.13 -33.61
N VAL A 54 -5.03 78.01 -32.85
CA VAL A 54 -5.41 77.79 -31.45
C VAL A 54 -6.52 76.75 -31.34
N VAL A 55 -7.53 76.80 -32.20
CA VAL A 55 -8.61 75.79 -32.26
C VAL A 55 -8.07 74.45 -32.75
N GLY A 56 -7.19 74.45 -33.76
CA GLY A 56 -6.51 73.24 -34.26
C GLY A 56 -5.57 72.61 -33.24
N PHE A 57 -4.80 73.41 -32.50
CA PHE A 57 -3.93 72.95 -31.41
C PHE A 57 -4.74 72.44 -30.21
N SER A 58 -5.85 73.09 -29.87
CA SER A 58 -6.75 72.64 -28.80
C SER A 58 -7.47 71.33 -29.16
N LEU A 59 -7.92 71.19 -30.41
CA LEU A 59 -8.54 69.96 -30.91
C LEU A 59 -7.53 68.82 -31.04
N ALA A 60 -6.31 69.10 -31.53
CA ALA A 60 -5.22 68.12 -31.58
C ALA A 60 -4.84 67.60 -30.18
N ASN A 61 -4.76 68.47 -29.19
CA ASN A 61 -4.45 68.08 -27.80
C ASN A 61 -5.61 67.33 -27.12
N SER A 62 -6.86 67.57 -27.53
CA SER A 62 -8.02 66.82 -27.02
C SER A 62 -8.11 65.40 -27.59
N TRP A 63 -7.67 65.19 -28.84
CA TRP A 63 -7.66 63.88 -29.50
C TRP A 63 -6.52 62.99 -29.00
N THR A 64 -5.35 63.57 -28.72
CA THR A 64 -4.22 62.82 -28.15
C THR A 64 -4.47 62.42 -26.71
N GLY A 65 -5.06 63.28 -25.87
CA GLY A 65 -5.39 62.95 -24.49
C GLY A 65 -6.40 61.80 -24.36
N ASN A 66 -7.43 61.77 -25.22
CA ASN A 66 -8.44 60.72 -25.18
C ASN A 66 -7.92 59.37 -25.72
N MET A 67 -7.10 59.37 -26.79
CA MET A 67 -6.45 58.14 -27.30
C MET A 67 -5.44 57.55 -26.31
N ILE A 68 -4.71 58.38 -25.57
CA ILE A 68 -3.74 57.91 -24.55
C ILE A 68 -4.50 57.28 -23.37
N TYR A 69 -5.62 57.87 -22.96
CA TYR A 69 -6.44 57.33 -21.87
C TYR A 69 -7.11 56.00 -22.24
N THR A 70 -7.66 55.89 -23.46
CA THR A 70 -8.25 54.63 -23.94
C THR A 70 -7.20 53.54 -24.18
N GLY A 71 -6.03 53.88 -24.73
CA GLY A 71 -4.94 52.90 -24.94
C GLY A 71 -4.34 52.38 -23.63
N GLY A 72 -4.23 53.22 -22.61
CA GLY A 72 -3.82 52.81 -21.26
C GLY A 72 -4.85 51.89 -20.58
N LEU A 73 -6.15 52.14 -20.79
CA LEU A 73 -7.22 51.29 -20.27
C LEU A 73 -7.27 49.93 -20.99
N GLU A 74 -7.13 49.93 -22.31
CA GLU A 74 -7.08 48.72 -23.14
C GLU A 74 -5.89 47.81 -22.75
N THR A 75 -4.72 48.41 -22.52
CA THR A 75 -3.54 47.68 -22.03
C THR A 75 -3.83 47.02 -20.68
N ARG A 76 -4.41 47.75 -19.73
CA ARG A 76 -4.76 47.22 -18.41
C ARG A 76 -5.81 46.12 -18.47
N VAL A 77 -6.80 46.22 -19.35
CA VAL A 77 -7.82 45.18 -19.57
C VAL A 77 -7.18 43.92 -20.14
N ASN A 78 -6.29 44.06 -21.13
CA ASN A 78 -5.57 42.93 -21.72
C ASN A 78 -4.65 42.25 -20.69
N ASP A 79 -3.94 43.01 -19.86
CA ASP A 79 -3.10 42.47 -18.80
C ASP A 79 -3.93 41.75 -17.73
N LEU A 80 -5.06 42.33 -17.31
CA LEU A 80 -6.01 41.64 -16.41
C LEU A 80 -6.51 40.34 -17.03
N GLY A 81 -6.87 40.34 -18.32
CA GLY A 81 -7.34 39.16 -19.03
C GLY A 81 -6.30 38.03 -19.05
N LYS A 82 -5.03 38.37 -19.29
CA LYS A 82 -3.92 37.42 -19.20
C LYS A 82 -3.73 36.88 -17.79
N SER A 83 -3.75 37.74 -16.77
CA SER A 83 -3.67 37.30 -15.37
C SER A 83 -4.82 36.37 -14.99
N LEU A 84 -6.04 36.65 -15.48
CA LEU A 84 -7.21 35.81 -15.23
C LEU A 84 -7.07 34.43 -15.87
N GLN A 85 -6.57 34.36 -17.12
CA GLN A 85 -6.25 33.09 -17.79
C GLN A 85 -5.16 32.28 -17.07
N ASP A 86 -4.09 32.93 -16.61
CA ASP A 86 -3.04 32.26 -15.83
C ASP A 86 -3.61 31.70 -14.53
N LEU A 87 -4.45 32.48 -13.83
CA LEU A 87 -5.07 32.05 -12.59
C LEU A 87 -6.04 30.87 -12.82
N GLN A 88 -6.85 30.91 -13.89
CA GLN A 88 -7.72 29.79 -14.26
C GLN A 88 -6.91 28.52 -14.56
N SER A 89 -5.78 28.65 -15.26
CA SER A 89 -4.90 27.52 -15.55
C SER A 89 -4.30 26.92 -14.28
N LYS A 90 -3.87 27.77 -13.34
CA LYS A 90 -3.38 27.34 -12.02
C LYS A 90 -4.46 26.65 -11.20
N VAL A 91 -5.68 27.17 -11.18
CA VAL A 91 -6.82 26.55 -10.48
C VAL A 91 -7.12 25.17 -11.08
N ALA A 92 -7.14 25.03 -12.40
CA ALA A 92 -7.35 23.74 -13.05
C ALA A 92 -6.24 22.73 -12.70
N SER A 93 -4.98 23.17 -12.72
CA SER A 93 -3.84 22.33 -12.32
C SER A 93 -3.94 21.86 -10.87
N LEU A 94 -4.23 22.78 -9.94
CA LEU A 94 -4.36 22.46 -8.52
C LEU A 94 -5.55 21.53 -8.25
N THR A 95 -6.66 21.71 -8.97
CA THR A 95 -7.84 20.82 -8.86
C THR A 95 -7.47 19.39 -9.27
N SER A 96 -6.76 19.24 -10.39
CA SER A 96 -6.26 17.93 -10.84
C SER A 96 -5.30 17.29 -9.82
N GLU A 97 -4.37 18.07 -9.25
CA GLU A 97 -3.46 17.57 -8.23
C GLU A 97 -4.19 17.11 -6.96
N ILE A 98 -5.23 17.83 -6.54
CA ILE A 98 -6.09 17.44 -5.42
C ILE A 98 -6.82 16.13 -5.71
N GLU A 99 -7.35 15.92 -6.91
CA GLU A 99 -8.00 14.66 -7.30
C GLU A 99 -7.04 13.46 -7.25
N VAL A 100 -5.82 13.63 -7.76
CA VAL A 100 -4.77 12.62 -7.68
C VAL A 100 -4.44 12.29 -6.22
N LYS A 101 -4.24 13.32 -5.39
CA LYS A 101 -3.93 13.14 -3.96
C LYS A 101 -5.06 12.47 -3.19
N ASN A 102 -6.31 12.79 -3.50
CA ASN A 102 -7.47 12.11 -2.90
C ASN A 102 -7.52 10.63 -3.27
N THR A 103 -7.16 10.29 -4.51
CA THR A 103 -7.10 8.90 -4.98
C THR A 103 -5.97 8.13 -4.28
N GLU A 104 -4.77 8.72 -4.18
CA GLU A 104 -3.66 8.14 -3.43
C GLU A 104 -4.04 7.91 -1.96
N LEU A 105 -4.70 8.88 -1.32
CA LEU A 105 -5.13 8.79 0.07
C LEU A 105 -6.20 7.70 0.28
N ALA A 106 -7.13 7.53 -0.65
CA ALA A 106 -8.10 6.44 -0.61
C ALA A 106 -7.41 5.07 -0.69
N ASN A 107 -6.44 4.90 -1.60
CA ASN A 107 -5.69 3.66 -1.75
C ASN A 107 -4.86 3.33 -0.50
N GLU A 108 -4.22 4.33 0.13
CA GLU A 108 -3.46 4.11 1.36
C GLU A 108 -4.37 3.75 2.55
N ARG A 109 -5.58 4.32 2.63
CA ARG A 109 -6.58 3.91 3.62
C ARG A 109 -6.99 2.45 3.44
N GLU A 110 -7.21 2.01 2.20
CA GLU A 110 -7.54 0.61 1.91
C GLU A 110 -6.41 -0.34 2.32
N LYS A 111 -5.16 -0.02 1.94
CA LYS A 111 -3.98 -0.80 2.37
C LYS A 111 -3.87 -0.87 3.89
N SER A 112 -4.09 0.25 4.58
CA SER A 112 -4.06 0.27 6.04
C SER A 112 -5.12 -0.65 6.65
N GLY A 113 -6.34 -0.68 6.10
CA GLY A 113 -7.40 -1.58 6.58
C GLY A 113 -7.09 -3.06 6.33
N ASN A 114 -6.48 -3.39 5.19
CA ASN A 114 -6.03 -4.74 4.89
C ASN A 114 -4.91 -5.18 5.84
N LEU A 115 -3.93 -4.32 6.10
CA LEU A 115 -2.85 -4.59 7.05
C LEU A 115 -3.35 -4.80 8.48
N GLU A 116 -4.35 -4.05 8.92
CA GLU A 116 -4.99 -4.24 10.22
C GLU A 116 -5.67 -5.61 10.32
N THR A 117 -6.35 -6.03 9.26
CA THR A 117 -6.97 -7.36 9.17
C THR A 117 -5.92 -8.48 9.22
N ASP A 118 -4.84 -8.34 8.45
CA ASP A 118 -3.73 -9.30 8.43
C ASP A 118 -3.03 -9.41 9.79
N LEU A 119 -2.88 -8.28 10.49
CA LEU A 119 -2.30 -8.25 11.83
C LEU A 119 -3.17 -9.02 12.83
N VAL A 120 -4.49 -8.81 12.79
CA VAL A 120 -5.43 -9.54 13.65
C VAL A 120 -5.38 -11.04 13.36
N ASN A 121 -5.40 -11.44 12.09
CA ASN A 121 -5.31 -12.84 11.67
C ASN A 121 -4.00 -13.48 12.14
N THR A 122 -2.88 -12.79 11.96
CA THR A 122 -1.56 -13.27 12.40
C THR A 122 -1.50 -13.45 13.91
N LYS A 123 -2.08 -12.52 14.67
CA LYS A 123 -2.16 -12.61 16.13
C LYS A 123 -3.00 -13.82 16.59
N ASN A 124 -4.13 -14.08 15.93
CA ASN A 124 -4.97 -15.24 16.25
C ASN A 124 -4.24 -16.55 15.93
N ASN A 125 -3.58 -16.63 14.77
CA ASN A 125 -2.77 -17.80 14.41
C ASN A 125 -1.64 -18.06 15.41
N LEU A 126 -1.03 -17.00 15.94
CA LEU A 126 0.01 -17.13 16.98
C LEU A 126 -0.56 -17.71 18.27
N ILE A 127 -1.72 -17.26 18.72
CA ILE A 127 -2.42 -17.80 19.89
C ILE A 127 -2.73 -19.29 19.68
N ASP A 128 -3.30 -19.66 18.53
CA ASP A 128 -3.62 -21.06 18.21
C ASP A 128 -2.38 -21.96 18.19
N CYS A 129 -1.26 -21.44 17.69
CA CYS A 129 0.03 -22.14 17.71
C CYS A 129 0.54 -22.36 19.14
N THR A 130 0.49 -21.34 20.00
CA THR A 130 0.88 -21.45 21.41
C THR A 130 0.02 -22.48 22.14
N ASP A 131 -1.30 -22.44 21.96
CA ASP A 131 -2.21 -23.42 22.55
C ASP A 131 -1.91 -24.84 22.06
N ARG A 132 -1.51 -25.00 20.80
CA ARG A 132 -1.13 -26.30 20.24
C ARG A 132 0.19 -26.80 20.82
N GLU A 133 1.17 -25.92 21.02
CA GLU A 133 2.43 -26.26 21.67
C GLU A 133 2.19 -26.78 23.10
N ASP A 134 1.37 -26.08 23.87
CA ASP A 134 1.04 -26.48 25.25
C ASP A 134 0.34 -27.83 25.31
N ARG A 135 -0.61 -28.10 24.41
CA ARG A 135 -1.26 -29.42 24.28
C ARG A 135 -0.25 -30.51 23.97
N LEU A 136 0.63 -30.31 22.98
CA LEU A 136 1.64 -31.29 22.60
C LEU A 136 2.62 -31.58 23.74
N LYS A 137 2.97 -30.57 24.54
CA LYS A 137 3.83 -30.73 25.71
C LYS A 137 3.16 -31.58 26.79
N ASN A 138 1.86 -31.38 27.02
CA ASN A 138 1.09 -32.21 27.96
C ASN A 138 0.95 -33.65 27.46
N ASP A 139 0.67 -33.85 26.18
CA ASP A 139 0.58 -35.18 25.56
C ASP A 139 1.93 -35.91 25.67
N PHE A 140 3.03 -35.22 25.41
CA PHE A 140 4.38 -35.77 25.57
C PHE A 140 4.66 -36.22 27.01
N ASN A 141 4.36 -35.37 27.99
CA ASN A 141 4.58 -35.69 29.40
C ASN A 141 3.74 -36.90 29.85
N THR A 142 2.49 -36.97 29.39
CA THR A 142 1.58 -38.10 29.67
C THR A 142 2.12 -39.40 29.09
N CYS A 143 2.45 -39.39 27.80
CA CYS A 143 3.02 -40.54 27.11
C CYS A 143 4.34 -41.01 27.75
N SER A 144 5.23 -40.07 28.10
CA SER A 144 6.48 -40.37 28.80
C SER A 144 6.23 -41.07 30.14
N GLY A 145 5.26 -40.60 30.92
CA GLY A 145 4.86 -41.23 32.18
C GLY A 145 4.28 -42.63 31.98
N GLU A 146 3.45 -42.83 30.96
CA GLU A 146 2.91 -44.15 30.60
C GLU A 146 4.01 -45.14 30.20
N VAL A 147 5.00 -44.70 29.43
CA VAL A 147 6.16 -45.53 29.06
C VAL A 147 6.98 -45.93 30.28
N MET A 148 7.21 -45.02 31.23
CA MET A 148 7.90 -45.33 32.49
C MET A 148 7.12 -46.38 33.29
N ASN A 149 5.83 -46.18 33.49
CA ASN A 149 4.99 -47.13 34.24
C ASN A 149 4.95 -48.52 33.58
N LEU A 150 4.87 -48.56 32.25
CA LEU A 150 4.89 -49.83 31.51
C LEU A 150 6.25 -50.54 31.62
N THR A 151 7.34 -49.77 31.62
CA THR A 151 8.70 -50.29 31.81
C THR A 151 8.84 -50.92 33.20
N ASP A 152 8.37 -50.22 34.24
CA ASP A 152 8.39 -50.71 35.62
C ASP A 152 7.52 -51.97 35.82
N ASP A 153 6.34 -52.02 35.18
CA ASP A 153 5.46 -53.20 35.21
C ASP A 153 6.11 -54.41 34.52
N ILE A 154 6.75 -54.21 33.37
CA ILE A 154 7.50 -55.26 32.68
C ILE A 154 8.66 -55.76 33.54
N GLU A 155 9.45 -54.86 34.13
CA GLU A 155 10.58 -55.23 35.00
C GLU A 155 10.08 -56.03 36.22
N THR A 156 9.00 -55.57 36.86
CA THR A 156 8.38 -56.26 37.99
C THR A 156 7.91 -57.66 37.60
N LYS A 157 7.21 -57.78 36.47
CA LYS A 157 6.75 -59.08 35.95
C LYS A 157 7.93 -60.00 35.64
N MET A 158 8.98 -59.51 34.98
CA MET A 158 10.18 -60.31 34.70
C MET A 158 10.86 -60.79 35.99
N ASN A 159 10.99 -59.94 37.00
CA ASN A 159 11.58 -60.32 38.28
C ASN A 159 10.74 -61.38 39.00
N ASN A 160 9.40 -61.26 38.95
CA ASN A 160 8.48 -62.27 39.45
C ASN A 160 8.62 -63.60 38.70
N TYR A 161 8.67 -63.57 37.37
CA TYR A 161 8.88 -64.77 36.54
C TYR A 161 10.21 -65.44 36.86
N ARG A 162 11.31 -64.68 36.91
CA ARG A 162 12.63 -65.20 37.28
C ARG A 162 12.61 -65.86 38.65
N SER A 163 11.94 -65.27 39.64
CA SER A 163 11.80 -65.84 40.98
C SER A 163 10.99 -67.15 40.98
N LEU A 164 9.89 -67.18 40.23
CA LEU A 164 9.05 -68.37 40.10
C LEU A 164 9.80 -69.53 39.46
N VAL A 165 10.47 -69.26 38.34
CA VAL A 165 11.27 -70.28 37.63
C VAL A 165 12.40 -70.75 38.52
N ARG A 166 13.08 -69.85 39.24
CA ARG A 166 14.11 -70.21 40.24
C ARG A 166 13.63 -71.24 41.26
N ASN A 167 12.50 -70.96 41.90
CA ASN A 167 11.93 -71.83 42.92
C ASN A 167 11.51 -73.18 42.35
N THR A 168 11.00 -73.18 41.11
CA THR A 168 10.52 -74.39 40.44
C THR A 168 11.68 -75.26 39.94
N VAL A 169 12.60 -74.68 39.16
CA VAL A 169 13.76 -75.38 38.59
C VAL A 169 14.64 -75.98 39.67
N ARG A 170 14.93 -75.23 40.75
CA ARG A 170 15.70 -75.78 41.87
C ARG A 170 14.98 -76.97 42.52
N GLY A 171 13.66 -76.90 42.67
CA GLY A 171 12.86 -78.01 43.22
C GLY A 171 12.82 -79.24 42.31
N VAL A 172 12.84 -79.05 40.99
CA VAL A 172 12.74 -80.12 40.00
C VAL A 172 14.12 -80.75 39.70
N CYS A 173 15.16 -79.93 39.53
CA CYS A 173 16.47 -80.36 39.01
C CYS A 173 17.54 -80.58 40.07
N CYS A 174 17.38 -80.05 41.28
CA CYS A 174 18.37 -80.21 42.34
C CYS A 174 17.92 -81.24 43.38
N SER A 175 18.74 -82.27 43.57
CA SER A 175 18.58 -83.17 44.73
C SER A 175 19.10 -82.51 46.01
N VAL A 176 18.74 -83.07 47.17
CA VAL A 176 19.27 -82.62 48.48
C VAL A 176 20.80 -82.65 48.53
N SER A 177 21.42 -83.63 47.87
CA SER A 177 22.89 -83.72 47.77
C SER A 177 23.47 -82.60 46.92
N ASP A 178 22.81 -82.25 45.81
CA ASP A 178 23.24 -81.16 44.93
C ASP A 178 23.17 -79.81 45.66
N ILE A 179 22.17 -79.62 46.53
CA ILE A 179 22.03 -78.42 47.37
C ILE A 179 23.20 -78.29 48.35
N LEU A 180 23.52 -79.37 49.08
CA LEU A 180 24.61 -79.36 50.07
C LEU A 180 25.99 -79.20 49.44
N SER A 181 26.19 -79.79 48.26
CA SER A 181 27.44 -79.69 47.50
C SER A 181 27.55 -78.42 46.65
N LYS A 182 26.50 -77.58 46.60
CA LYS A 182 26.41 -76.38 45.77
C LYS A 182 26.67 -76.68 44.28
N LYS A 183 26.22 -77.84 43.82
CA LYS A 183 26.43 -78.29 42.45
C LYS A 183 25.59 -77.45 41.48
N THR A 184 26.14 -77.14 40.32
CA THR A 184 25.39 -76.53 39.21
C THR A 184 24.76 -77.62 38.36
N ARG A 185 23.52 -77.41 37.93
CA ARG A 185 22.77 -78.30 37.02
C ARG A 185 22.29 -77.53 35.81
N SER A 186 22.42 -78.10 34.63
CA SER A 186 21.84 -77.52 33.42
C SER A 186 20.36 -77.89 33.32
N PHE A 187 19.58 -77.00 32.71
CA PHE A 187 18.19 -77.23 32.42
C PHE A 187 17.78 -76.50 31.14
N ASP A 188 16.75 -77.01 30.49
CA ASP A 188 16.10 -76.37 29.36
C ASP A 188 14.62 -76.16 29.64
N VAL A 189 14.03 -75.22 28.92
CA VAL A 189 12.59 -74.96 28.94
C VAL A 189 12.05 -75.22 27.55
N GLU A 190 11.26 -76.28 27.40
CA GLU A 190 10.59 -76.61 26.14
C GLU A 190 9.08 -76.51 26.32
N GLY A 191 8.45 -75.59 25.59
CA GLY A 191 7.04 -75.24 25.81
C GLY A 191 6.81 -74.67 27.21
N ASN A 192 6.03 -75.39 28.04
CA ASN A 192 5.69 -75.02 29.42
C ASN A 192 6.28 -75.98 30.48
N GLU A 193 7.23 -76.83 30.10
CA GLU A 193 7.85 -77.82 30.99
C GLU A 193 9.35 -77.55 31.17
N ILE A 194 9.86 -77.89 32.35
CA ILE A 194 11.28 -77.77 32.71
C ILE A 194 11.92 -79.15 32.60
N PHE A 195 13.01 -79.23 31.85
CA PHE A 195 13.78 -80.46 31.66
C PHE A 195 15.17 -80.28 32.26
N CYS A 196 15.56 -81.20 33.13
CA CYS A 196 16.89 -81.21 33.71
C CYS A 196 17.79 -82.04 32.81
N ALA A 197 18.82 -81.42 32.24
CA ALA A 197 19.73 -82.07 31.31
C ALA A 197 21.16 -82.03 31.85
N ASP A 198 22.00 -82.93 31.34
CA ASP A 198 23.44 -82.91 31.66
C ASP A 198 24.17 -81.79 30.88
N GLU A 199 23.61 -81.37 29.74
CA GLU A 199 23.99 -80.18 28.96
C GLU A 199 22.69 -79.48 28.55
N GLY A 200 22.57 -78.18 28.83
CA GLY A 200 21.41 -77.35 28.52
C GLY A 200 21.80 -75.89 28.42
N ASP A 201 20.94 -75.06 27.82
CA ASP A 201 21.20 -73.65 27.54
C ASP A 201 21.16 -72.78 28.80
N HIS A 202 20.56 -73.29 29.88
CA HIS A 202 20.45 -72.60 31.16
C HIS A 202 21.06 -73.42 32.30
N GLU A 203 21.48 -72.73 33.35
CA GLU A 203 22.10 -73.37 34.52
C GLU A 203 21.45 -72.91 35.82
N VAL A 204 21.31 -73.81 36.79
CA VAL A 204 20.90 -73.51 38.17
C VAL A 204 21.99 -73.91 39.15
N ASN A 205 22.39 -72.97 40.01
CA ASN A 205 23.23 -73.28 41.16
C ASN A 205 22.34 -73.86 42.27
N CYS A 206 22.47 -75.15 42.59
CA CYS A 206 21.61 -75.78 43.58
C CYS A 206 21.85 -75.28 45.02
N GLY A 207 23.00 -74.65 45.30
CA GLY A 207 23.33 -74.07 46.60
C GLY A 207 22.63 -72.73 46.85
N THR A 208 22.73 -71.79 45.90
CA THR A 208 22.12 -70.45 46.00
C THR A 208 20.71 -70.40 45.43
N GLY A 209 20.38 -71.35 44.57
CA GLY A 209 19.20 -71.34 43.71
C GLY A 209 19.34 -70.42 42.51
N GLU A 210 20.43 -69.66 42.34
CA GLU A 210 20.55 -68.72 41.22
C GLU A 210 20.56 -69.44 39.87
N THR A 211 19.73 -68.96 38.96
CA THR A 211 19.59 -69.47 37.59
C THR A 211 20.20 -68.48 36.62
N ASN A 212 21.04 -68.94 35.70
CA ASN A 212 21.51 -68.18 34.56
C ASN A 212 20.64 -68.54 33.34
N TYR A 213 19.99 -67.53 32.76
CA TYR A 213 19.12 -67.66 31.58
C TYR A 213 19.83 -67.12 30.35
#